data_AF-A0A388P3L8-F1
#
_entry.id   AF-A0A388P3L8-F1
#
_cell.length_a   1.000
_cell.length_b   1.000
_cell.length_c   1.000
_cell.angle_alpha   90.00
_cell.angle_beta   90.00
_cell.angle_gamma   90.00
#
_symmetry.space_group_name_H-M   'P 1'
#
loop_
_entity.id
_entity.type
_entity.pdbx_description
1 polymer ?
#
loop_
_entity_poly.entity_id
_entity_poly.type
_entity_poly.pdbx_seq_one_letter_code
_entity_poly.pdbx_strand_id
1 'polypeptide(L)' 'MTVRRTVLASGLRIVTEEIPTVRSAAFGIWVNVGSRDESLKVAGASHFLEHLLFKEQSVVARLKFHLQLKPLAAK' A
#
# COMPACT_ATOMS: atom_id res chain seq x y z
N MET A 1 7.69 -20.79 -5.55
CA MET A 1 7.23 -19.48 -5.09
C MET A 1 7.50 -19.39 -3.60
N THR A 2 8.37 -18.47 -3.19
CA THR A 2 8.81 -18.37 -1.79
C THR A 2 8.55 -16.95 -1.31
N VAL A 3 7.72 -16.83 -0.27
CA VAL A 3 7.46 -15.56 0.40
C VAL A 3 8.63 -15.24 1.32
N ARG A 4 9.18 -14.03 1.20
CA ARG A 4 10.24 -13.52 2.09
C ARG A 4 9.67 -12.48 3.03
N ARG A 5 10.12 -12.50 4.28
CA ARG A 5 9.77 -11.52 5.30
C ARG A 5 11.03 -10.85 5.82
N THR A 6 11.04 -9.53 5.80
CA THR A 6 12.11 -8.69 6.36
C THR A 6 11.51 -7.77 7.41
N VAL A 7 12.19 -7.63 8.55
CA VAL A 7 11.83 -6.66 9.60
C VAL A 7 12.95 -5.63 9.68
N LEU A 8 12.63 -4.37 9.42
CA LEU A 8 13.59 -3.28 9.53
C LEU A 8 13.83 -2.89 10.99
N ALA A 9 14.92 -2.18 11.26
CA ALA A 9 15.23 -1.67 12.61
C ALA A 9 14.13 -0.74 13.16
N SER A 10 13.34 -0.09 12.29
CA SER A 10 12.16 0.71 12.68
C SER A 10 10.96 -0.12 13.14
N GLY A 11 11.02 -1.46 13.01
CA GLY A 11 9.88 -2.36 13.24
C GLY A 11 8.96 -2.53 12.03
N LEU A 12 9.19 -1.82 10.92
CA LEU A 12 8.43 -2.00 9.67
C LEU A 12 8.66 -3.40 9.11
N ARG A 13 7.56 -4.08 8.76
CA ARG A 13 7.57 -5.42 8.17
C ARG A 13 7.36 -5.31 6.67
N ILE A 14 8.29 -5.87 5.92
CA ILE A 14 8.22 -5.97 4.45
C ILE A 14 8.02 -7.44 4.11
N VAL A 15 6.98 -7.73 3.34
CA VAL A 15 6.70 -9.07 2.81
C VAL A 15 6.78 -8.99 1.30
N THR A 16 7.64 -9.81 0.69
CA THR A 16 7.82 -9.85 -0.76
C THR A 16 7.63 -11.26 -1.29
N GLU A 17 7.09 -11.33 -2.49
CA GLU A 17 7.02 -12.55 -3.29
C GLU A 17 7.55 -12.23 -4.69
N GLU A 18 8.52 -13.01 -5.15
CA GLU A 18 9.09 -12.87 -6.48
C GLU A 18 8.41 -13.87 -7.43
N ILE A 19 7.88 -13.34 -8.54
CA ILE A 19 7.23 -14.11 -9.60
C ILE A 19 7.98 -13.82 -10.91
N PRO A 20 8.94 -14.67 -11.33
CA PRO A 20 9.83 -14.37 -12.46
C PRO A 20 9.12 -14.22 -13.82
N THR A 21 7.90 -14.73 -13.95
CA THR A 21 7.14 -14.81 -15.21
C THR A 21 6.37 -13.52 -15.55
N VAL A 22 6.24 -12.58 -14.60
CA VAL A 22 5.49 -11.33 -14.80
C VAL A 22 6.43 -10.13 -14.94
N ARG A 23 6.00 -9.12 -15.71
CA ARG A 23 6.70 -7.83 -15.88
C ARG A 23 5.99 -6.68 -15.17
N SER A 24 5.20 -7.00 -14.16
CA SER A 24 4.46 -6.06 -13.33
C SER A 24 4.75 -6.33 -11.86
N ALA A 25 4.50 -5.32 -11.02
CA ALA A 25 4.59 -5.44 -9.57
C ALA A 25 3.33 -4.84 -8.95
N ALA A 26 2.87 -5.46 -7.86
CA ALA A 26 1.83 -4.93 -7.00
C ALA A 26 2.41 -4.76 -5.60
N PHE A 27 2.03 -3.68 -4.91
CA PHE A 27 2.36 -3.50 -3.51
C PHE A 27 1.21 -2.82 -2.80
N GLY A 28 1.13 -3.07 -1.49
CA GLY A 28 0.18 -2.44 -0.60
C GLY A 28 0.89 -2.04 0.70
N ILE A 29 0.26 -1.12 1.42
CA ILE A 29 0.67 -0.76 2.78
C ILE A 29 -0.47 -1.17 3.69
N TRP A 30 -0.15 -1.95 4.72
CA TRP A 30 -1.11 -2.36 5.73
C TRP A 30 -0.78 -1.69 7.05
N VAL A 31 -1.75 -0.95 7.58
CA VAL A 31 -1.70 -0.40 8.93
C VAL A 31 -2.65 -1.23 9.78
N ASN A 32 -2.16 -1.75 10.91
CA ASN A 32 -2.96 -2.57 11.82
C ASN A 32 -3.78 -1.68 12.77
N VAL A 33 -4.68 -0.88 12.20
CA VAL A 33 -5.61 0.01 12.92
C VAL A 33 -6.95 0.04 12.18
N GLY A 34 -8.06 0.11 12.90
CA GLY A 34 -9.39 0.30 12.33
C GLY A 34 -10.42 0.67 13.39
N SER A 35 -11.72 0.59 13.05
CA SER A 35 -12.80 1.03 13.95
C SER A 35 -12.85 0.34 15.31
N ARG A 36 -12.28 -0.87 15.43
CA ARG A 36 -12.14 -1.56 16.73
C ARG A 36 -11.22 -0.81 17.70
N ASP A 37 -10.25 -0.06 17.17
CA ASP A 37 -9.24 0.65 17.94
C ASP A 37 -9.68 2.08 18.29
N GLU A 38 -10.92 2.47 17.92
CA GLU A 38 -11.48 3.79 18.16
C GLU A 38 -12.24 3.87 19.50
N SER A 39 -12.18 5.04 20.13
CA SER A 39 -13.11 5.36 21.22
C SER A 39 -14.42 5.90 20.65
N LEU A 40 -15.50 5.83 21.43
CA LEU A 40 -16.81 6.37 21.04
C LEU A 40 -16.77 7.85 20.62
N LYS A 41 -15.83 8.64 21.15
CA LYS A 41 -15.68 10.07 20.82
C LYS A 41 -15.18 10.32 19.39
N VAL A 42 -14.53 9.33 18.79
CA VAL A 42 -13.89 9.43 17.47
C VAL A 42 -14.34 8.29 16.54
N ALA A 43 -15.53 7.74 16.80
CA ALA A 43 -16.09 6.68 15.97
C ALA A 43 -16.18 7.13 14.51
N GLY A 44 -15.63 6.31 13.61
CA GLY A 44 -15.51 6.60 12.18
C GLY A 44 -14.21 7.29 11.76
N ALA A 45 -13.29 7.58 12.69
CA ALA A 45 -12.05 8.29 12.37
C ALA A 45 -11.12 7.53 11.41
N SER A 46 -11.02 6.20 11.51
CA SER A 46 -10.18 5.37 10.63
C SER A 46 -10.69 5.39 9.20
N HIS A 47 -12.02 5.25 9.02
CA HIS A 47 -12.66 5.34 7.72
C HIS A 47 -12.57 6.77 7.13
N PHE A 48 -12.74 7.79 7.98
CA PHE A 48 -12.56 9.17 7.58
C PHE A 48 -11.12 9.46 7.14
N LEU A 49 -10.12 8.96 7.88
CA LEU A 49 -8.71 9.07 7.54
C LEU A 49 -8.39 8.36 6.22
N GLU A 50 -8.95 7.17 5.99
CA GLU A 50 -8.85 6.47 4.70
C GLU A 50 -9.37 7.35 3.56
N HIS A 51 -10.56 7.93 3.70
CA HIS A 51 -11.09 8.85 2.71
C HIS A 51 -10.21 10.09 2.49
N LEU A 52 -9.64 10.66 3.55
CA LEU A 52 -8.72 11.81 3.45
C LEU A 52 -7.42 11.44 2.73
N LEU A 53 -6.85 10.27 3.01
CA LEU A 53 -5.65 9.77 2.33
C LEU A 53 -5.84 9.66 0.82
N PHE A 54 -7.07 9.41 0.37
CA PHE A 54 -7.41 9.35 -1.06
C PHE A 54 -8.02 10.66 -1.62
N LYS A 55 -8.35 11.64 -0.77
CA LYS A 55 -9.01 12.91 -1.16
C LYS A 55 -8.07 14.12 -1.21
N GLU A 56 -7.20 14.31 -0.22
CA GLU A 56 -6.41 15.54 -0.06
C GLU A 56 -4.94 15.37 -0.47
N GLN A 57 -4.43 16.29 -1.29
CA GLN A 57 -3.10 16.23 -1.93
C GLN A 57 -2.00 16.86 -1.07
N SER A 58 -1.72 16.36 0.14
CA SER A 58 -0.71 17.01 1.01
C SER A 58 0.24 16.10 1.79
N VAL A 59 0.09 14.79 1.68
CA VAL A 59 1.13 13.83 2.08
C VAL A 59 1.35 12.94 0.86
N VAL A 60 2.59 12.81 0.40
CA VAL A 60 2.89 12.04 -0.83
C VAL A 60 2.39 10.60 -0.66
N ALA A 61 1.24 10.28 -1.25
CA ALA A 61 0.79 8.93 -1.56
C ALA A 61 0.08 8.94 -2.91
N ARG A 62 0.81 9.35 -3.96
CA ARG A 62 0.35 9.11 -5.34
C ARG A 62 0.72 7.70 -5.75
N LEU A 63 -0.17 6.75 -5.49
CA LEU A 63 -0.24 5.50 -6.26
C LEU A 63 -1.43 5.56 -7.22
N LYS A 64 -1.37 6.48 -8.18
CA LYS A 64 -2.19 6.38 -9.39
C LYS A 64 -1.58 5.30 -10.28
N PHE A 65 -2.05 4.07 -10.13
CA PHE A 65 -1.89 3.05 -11.17
C PHE A 65 -2.84 3.37 -12.33
N HIS A 66 -2.44 4.30 -13.19
CA HIS A 66 -2.88 4.25 -14.58
C HIS A 66 -1.79 3.49 -15.34
N LEU A 67 -1.98 2.18 -15.51
CA LEU A 67 -1.19 1.34 -16.39
C LEU A 67 -1.40 1.80 -17.84
N GLN A 68 -0.76 2.92 -18.23
CA GLN A 68 -0.33 3.13 -19.60
C GLN A 68 1.02 2.45 -19.74
N LEU A 69 0.97 1.12 -19.89
CA LEU A 69 2.09 0.40 -20.49
C LEU A 69 2.18 0.89 -21.93
N LYS A 70 2.99 1.93 -22.19
CA LYS A 70 3.58 2.07 -23.53
C LYS A 70 4.38 0.79 -23.76
N PRO A 71 4.19 0.08 -24.89
CA PRO A 71 5.02 -1.07 -25.20
C PRO A 71 6.47 -0.57 -25.28
N LEU A 72 7.32 -0.97 -24.34
CA LEU A 72 8.75 -0.90 -24.56
C LEU A 72 9.02 -1.86 -25.72
N ALA A 73 9.31 -1.29 -26.87
CA ALA A 73 9.60 -1.99 -28.10
C ALA A 73 10.58 -3.13 -27.83
N ALA A 74 10.16 -4.34 -28.22
CA ALA A 74 11.06 -5.45 -28.42
C ALA A 74 12.11 -5.03 -29.46
N LYS A 75 13.38 -5.16 -29.06
CA LYS A 75 14.45 -5.55 -29.98
C LYS A 75 14.96 -6.89 -29.50
#